data_AF-Q2FA00-F1
#
_entry.id   AF-Q2FA00-F1
#
_cell.length_a   1.000
_cell.length_b   1.000
_cell.length_c   1.000
_cell.angle_alpha   90.00
_cell.angle_beta   90.00
_cell.angle_gamma   90.00
#
_symmetry.space_group_name_H-M   'P 1'
#
loop_
_entity.id
_entity.type
_entity.pdbx_description
1 polymer ?
#
loop_
_entity_poly.entity_id
_entity_poly.type
_entity_poly.pdbx_seq_one_letter_code
_entity_poly.pdbx_strand_id
1 'polypeptide(L)'
;MSNNKESHPIRNGVIASVVGGIILSFWSPFRALLVKAALWCWELLTSIWVWFSSTHETYGWVLVLLIALSFPTLIKLTSLMARKKEPGVEELYKSDYLFGADWDWHYLNGQIKNLWCLCPSCKNELVYSEFVPNMYDYRHDGLEPKTDFLCERCDTTRCSLKGDKRYALGTVEREIRRKIRSNEWQNS
;
A
#
# COMPACT_ATOMS: atom_id res chain seq x y z
N MET A 1 3.71 7.65 -31.02
CA MET A 1 5.10 8.15 -30.88
C MET A 1 5.88 7.11 -30.09
N SER A 2 6.46 6.11 -30.78
CA SER A 2 7.20 5.03 -30.14
C SER A 2 8.57 5.55 -29.70
N ASN A 3 8.78 5.60 -28.40
CA ASN A 3 10.03 6.04 -27.79
C ASN A 3 11.11 4.98 -28.08
N ASN A 4 11.94 5.22 -29.10
CA ASN A 4 13.09 4.38 -29.42
C ASN A 4 14.08 4.51 -28.26
N LYS A 5 14.11 3.50 -27.38
CA LYS A 5 15.16 3.38 -26.36
C LYS A 5 16.46 3.10 -27.10
N GLU A 6 17.27 4.12 -27.31
CA GLU A 6 18.64 3.96 -27.77
C GLU A 6 19.38 3.06 -26.78
N SER A 7 19.62 1.81 -27.20
CA SER A 7 20.47 0.90 -26.44
C SER A 7 21.90 1.41 -26.58
N HIS A 8 22.52 1.84 -25.47
CA HIS A 8 23.92 2.20 -25.44
C HIS A 8 24.71 0.94 -25.06
N PRO A 9 25.18 0.13 -26.03
CA PRO A 9 25.73 -1.20 -25.77
C PRO A 9 26.95 -1.14 -24.85
N ILE A 10 27.76 -0.08 -24.97
CA ILE A 10 28.95 0.15 -24.13
C ILE A 10 28.54 0.44 -22.69
N ARG A 11 27.58 1.33 -22.46
CA ARG A 11 27.07 1.66 -21.13
C ARG A 11 26.45 0.42 -20.46
N ASN A 12 25.68 -0.35 -21.21
CA ASN A 12 25.06 -1.57 -20.72
C ASN A 12 26.11 -2.66 -20.41
N GLY A 13 27.17 -2.76 -21.21
CA GLY A 13 28.30 -3.65 -20.94
C GLY A 13 29.05 -3.28 -19.65
N VAL A 14 29.33 -2.00 -19.45
CA VAL A 14 29.99 -1.51 -18.22
C VAL A 14 29.09 -1.77 -17.00
N ILE A 15 27.79 -1.44 -17.07
CA ILE A 15 26.84 -1.71 -15.99
C ILE A 15 26.75 -3.22 -15.70
N ALA A 16 26.69 -4.07 -16.73
CA ALA A 16 26.64 -5.52 -16.56
C ALA A 16 27.90 -6.07 -15.88
N SER A 17 29.09 -5.57 -16.22
CA SER A 17 30.34 -5.97 -15.57
C SER A 17 30.42 -5.55 -14.11
N VAL A 18 29.95 -4.33 -13.77
CA VAL A 18 29.95 -3.82 -12.40
C VAL A 18 28.93 -4.59 -11.55
N VAL A 19 27.72 -4.80 -12.06
CA VAL A 19 26.68 -5.58 -11.40
C VAL A 19 27.12 -7.04 -11.24
N GLY A 20 27.73 -7.63 -12.27
CA GLY A 20 28.28 -8.99 -12.23
C GLY A 20 29.39 -9.13 -11.18
N GLY A 21 30.31 -8.17 -11.10
CA GLY A 21 31.37 -8.14 -10.09
C GLY A 21 30.83 -8.02 -8.66
N ILE A 22 29.83 -7.16 -8.45
CA ILE A 22 29.14 -7.02 -7.15
C ILE A 22 28.45 -8.34 -6.77
N ILE A 23 27.65 -8.92 -7.67
CA ILE A 23 26.94 -10.19 -7.41
C ILE A 23 27.92 -11.32 -7.08
N LEU A 24 29.02 -11.46 -7.83
CA LEU A 24 30.04 -12.46 -7.57
C LEU A 24 30.76 -12.25 -6.23
N SER A 25 30.98 -11.00 -5.83
CA SER A 25 31.56 -10.69 -4.51
C SER A 25 30.64 -11.07 -3.34
N PHE A 26 29.34 -10.91 -3.52
CA PHE A 26 28.32 -11.29 -2.53
C PHE A 26 27.98 -12.79 -2.55
N TRP A 27 28.28 -13.49 -3.65
CA TRP A 27 27.99 -14.91 -3.79
C TRP A 27 28.78 -15.79 -2.82
N SER A 28 30.06 -15.49 -2.59
CA SER A 28 30.92 -16.23 -1.67
C SER A 28 30.39 -16.24 -0.21
N PRO A 29 30.11 -15.08 0.43
CA PRO A 29 29.55 -15.06 1.79
C PRO A 29 28.13 -15.62 1.85
N PHE A 30 27.31 -15.42 0.81
CA PHE A 30 25.95 -15.97 0.75
C PHE A 30 25.96 -17.50 0.67
N ARG A 31 26.80 -18.09 -0.19
CA ARG A 31 26.98 -19.55 -0.27
C ARG A 31 27.46 -20.12 1.05
N ALA A 32 28.41 -19.45 1.73
CA ALA A 32 28.88 -19.89 3.04
C ALA A 32 27.76 -19.90 4.08
N LEU A 33 26.87 -18.91 4.06
CA LEU A 33 25.69 -18.87 4.94
C LEU A 33 24.72 -20.02 4.63
N LEU A 34 24.42 -20.26 3.35
CA LEU A 34 23.55 -21.37 2.93
C LEU A 34 24.12 -22.73 3.34
N VAL A 35 25.41 -22.97 3.14
CA VAL A 35 26.07 -24.23 3.52
C VAL A 35 26.07 -24.40 5.03
N LYS A 36 26.38 -23.34 5.80
CA LYS A 36 26.30 -23.39 7.28
C LYS A 36 24.88 -23.66 7.77
N ALA A 37 23.87 -23.02 7.17
CA ALA A 37 22.48 -23.25 7.50
C ALA A 37 22.06 -24.70 7.17
N ALA A 38 22.47 -25.22 6.00
CA ALA A 38 22.19 -26.59 5.60
C ALA A 38 22.87 -27.61 6.53
N LEU A 39 24.12 -27.37 6.91
CA LEU A 39 24.84 -28.21 7.87
C LEU A 39 24.18 -28.17 9.25
N TRP A 40 23.81 -26.98 9.75
CA TRP A 40 23.10 -26.83 11.01
C TRP A 40 21.74 -27.54 11.00
N CYS A 41 20.96 -27.40 9.92
CA CYS A 41 19.71 -28.13 9.74
C CYS A 41 19.93 -29.65 9.71
N TRP A 42 21.00 -30.11 9.05
CA TRP A 42 21.36 -31.53 9.00
C TRP A 42 21.80 -32.07 10.36
N GLU A 43 22.58 -31.30 11.12
CA GLU A 43 22.98 -31.64 12.49
C GLU A 43 21.78 -31.71 13.43
N LEU A 44 20.83 -30.79 13.32
CA LEU A 44 19.57 -30.87 14.06
C LEU A 44 18.77 -32.12 13.69
N LEU A 45 18.60 -32.38 12.39
CA LEU A 45 17.80 -33.49 11.91
C LEU A 45 18.42 -34.85 12.30
N THR A 46 19.74 -34.97 12.18
CA THR A 46 20.47 -36.17 12.64
C THR A 46 20.48 -36.30 14.15
N SER A 47 20.59 -35.21 14.92
CA SER A 47 20.49 -35.26 16.39
C SER A 47 19.10 -35.70 16.85
N ILE A 48 18.05 -35.16 16.24
CA ILE A 48 16.66 -35.57 16.50
C ILE A 48 16.46 -37.03 16.12
N TRP A 49 17.01 -37.46 14.99
CA TRP A 49 16.92 -38.85 14.53
C TRP A 49 17.66 -39.82 15.46
N VAL A 50 18.88 -39.49 15.87
CA VAL A 50 19.66 -40.30 16.80
C VAL A 50 18.93 -40.42 18.12
N TRP A 51 18.42 -39.30 18.66
CA TRP A 51 17.61 -39.27 19.88
C TRP A 51 16.30 -40.07 19.74
N PHE A 52 15.67 -40.04 18.58
CA PHE A 52 14.48 -40.86 18.31
C PHE A 52 14.80 -42.36 18.21
N SER A 53 15.96 -42.70 17.63
CA SER A 53 16.41 -44.08 17.45
C SER A 53 17.09 -44.68 18.68
N SER A 54 17.55 -43.84 19.63
CA SER A 54 18.07 -44.34 20.90
C SER A 54 16.95 -45.00 21.68
N THR A 55 17.25 -46.18 22.20
CA THR A 55 16.36 -46.95 23.06
C THR A 55 16.17 -46.21 24.39
N HIS A 56 15.23 -45.28 24.41
CA HIS A 56 14.77 -44.66 25.63
C HIS A 56 13.82 -45.62 26.36
N GLU A 57 13.88 -45.65 27.69
CA GLU A 57 13.00 -46.47 28.55
C GLU A 57 11.51 -46.12 28.38
N THR A 58 11.23 -44.96 27.78
CA THR A 58 9.90 -44.56 27.34
C THR A 58 9.63 -45.04 25.93
N TYR A 59 8.53 -45.76 25.73
CA TYR A 59 8.06 -46.19 24.41
C TYR A 59 7.95 -45.02 23.43
N GLY A 60 8.81 -44.96 22.41
CA GLY A 60 8.86 -43.85 21.44
C GLY A 60 7.52 -43.56 20.76
N TRP A 61 6.63 -44.55 20.66
CA TRP A 61 5.25 -44.39 20.21
C TRP A 61 4.41 -43.43 21.07
N VAL A 62 4.65 -43.39 22.38
CA VAL A 62 3.98 -42.45 23.31
C VAL A 62 4.39 -41.01 22.98
N LEU A 63 5.66 -40.81 22.62
CA LEU A 63 6.19 -39.49 22.27
C LEU A 63 5.63 -39.00 20.92
N VAL A 64 5.53 -39.88 19.92
CA VAL A 64 4.85 -39.59 18.65
C VAL A 64 3.40 -39.21 18.88
N LEU A 65 2.70 -39.94 19.77
CA LEU A 65 1.31 -39.66 20.11
C LEU A 65 1.14 -38.31 20.82
N LEU A 66 2.05 -37.95 21.74
CA LEU A 66 2.06 -36.63 22.38
C LEU A 66 2.32 -35.49 21.38
N ILE A 67 3.25 -35.67 20.44
CA ILE A 67 3.51 -34.69 19.38
C ILE A 67 2.27 -34.53 18.49
N ALA A 68 1.67 -35.65 18.06
CA ALA A 68 0.48 -35.64 17.23
C ALA A 68 -0.72 -34.94 17.90
N LEU A 69 -0.86 -35.07 19.22
CA LEU A 69 -1.90 -34.37 20.01
C LEU A 69 -1.57 -32.89 20.25
N SER A 70 -0.30 -32.52 20.38
CA SER A 70 0.13 -31.13 20.59
C SER A 70 -0.02 -30.24 19.34
N PHE A 71 0.08 -30.82 18.16
CA PHE A 71 0.03 -30.05 16.91
C PHE A 71 -1.32 -29.35 16.68
N PRO A 72 -2.50 -30.02 16.80
CA PRO A 72 -3.79 -29.35 16.64
C PRO A 72 -4.09 -28.35 17.75
N THR A 73 -3.57 -28.55 18.97
CA THR A 73 -3.76 -27.58 20.07
C THR A 73 -2.95 -26.32 19.84
N LEU A 74 -1.71 -26.44 19.35
CA LEU A 74 -0.88 -25.30 18.95
C LEU A 74 -1.49 -24.54 17.76
N ILE A 75 -2.04 -25.23 16.76
CA ILE A 75 -2.74 -24.58 15.63
C ILE A 75 -3.96 -23.79 16.12
N LYS A 76 -4.77 -24.37 17.01
CA LYS A 76 -5.92 -23.65 17.57
C LYS A 76 -5.48 -22.44 18.40
N LEU A 77 -4.44 -22.60 19.22
CA LEU A 77 -3.91 -21.52 20.05
C LEU A 77 -3.35 -20.37 19.21
N THR A 78 -2.59 -20.67 18.15
CA THR A 78 -2.08 -19.64 17.23
C THR A 78 -3.20 -18.99 16.43
N SER A 79 -4.24 -19.74 16.03
CA SER A 79 -5.41 -19.16 15.36
C SER A 79 -6.25 -18.25 16.27
N LEU A 80 -6.30 -18.54 17.57
CA LEU A 80 -6.98 -17.71 18.58
C LEU A 80 -6.17 -16.44 18.92
N MET A 81 -4.84 -16.55 18.94
CA MET A 81 -3.94 -15.40 19.10
C MET A 81 -3.86 -14.55 17.84
N ALA A 82 -4.04 -15.16 16.66
CA ALA A 82 -4.29 -14.47 15.41
C ALA A 82 -5.72 -13.90 15.39
N ARG A 83 -6.06 -13.08 16.38
CA ARG A 83 -7.20 -12.17 16.28
C ARG A 83 -7.02 -11.43 14.97
N LYS A 84 -7.94 -11.65 14.02
CA LYS A 84 -8.05 -10.82 12.83
C LYS A 84 -8.18 -9.39 13.34
N LYS A 85 -7.13 -8.59 13.15
CA LYS A 85 -7.21 -7.16 13.42
C LYS A 85 -8.32 -6.66 12.52
N GLU A 86 -9.39 -6.13 13.13
CA GLU A 86 -10.46 -5.55 12.34
C GLU A 86 -9.84 -4.48 11.44
N PRO A 87 -10.19 -4.46 10.14
CA PRO A 87 -9.64 -3.49 9.23
C PRO A 87 -9.97 -2.10 9.76
N GLY A 88 -8.93 -1.28 9.97
CA GLY A 88 -9.09 0.07 10.45
C GLY A 88 -9.82 0.94 9.43
N VAL A 89 -10.27 2.13 9.84
CA VAL A 89 -10.89 3.12 8.95
C VAL A 89 -10.01 3.40 7.72
N GLU A 90 -8.69 3.42 7.92
CA GLU A 90 -7.70 3.63 6.86
C GLU A 90 -7.71 2.55 5.77
N GLU A 91 -8.16 1.34 6.08
CA GLU A 91 -8.25 0.25 5.12
C GLU A 91 -9.56 0.27 4.32
N LEU A 92 -10.64 0.72 4.96
CA LEU A 92 -12.01 0.66 4.45
C LEU A 92 -12.46 1.93 3.72
N TYR A 93 -12.08 3.12 4.22
CA TYR A 93 -12.63 4.39 3.75
C TYR A 93 -11.63 5.16 2.89
N LYS A 94 -11.54 4.81 1.59
CA LYS A 94 -10.55 5.33 0.63
C LYS A 94 -11.15 6.09 -0.56
N SER A 95 -12.48 6.07 -0.68
CA SER A 95 -13.23 6.71 -1.75
C SER A 95 -14.58 7.17 -1.22
N ASP A 96 -15.10 8.29 -1.73
CA ASP A 96 -16.42 8.82 -1.36
C ASP A 96 -16.94 9.79 -2.41
N TYR A 97 -18.26 9.92 -2.51
CA TYR A 97 -18.90 10.93 -3.36
C TYR A 97 -19.13 12.22 -2.55
N LEU A 98 -18.32 13.24 -2.83
CA LEU A 98 -18.34 14.50 -2.11
C LEU A 98 -18.39 15.68 -3.08
N PHE A 99 -19.21 16.68 -2.76
CA PHE A 99 -19.31 17.94 -3.52
C PHE A 99 -19.56 17.77 -5.03
N GLY A 100 -20.25 16.69 -5.44
CA GLY A 100 -20.61 16.46 -6.85
C GLY A 100 -19.61 15.63 -7.66
N ALA A 101 -18.53 15.15 -7.04
CA ALA A 101 -17.53 14.31 -7.70
C ALA A 101 -17.18 13.08 -6.84
N ASP A 102 -16.66 12.04 -7.50
CA ASP A 102 -16.06 10.91 -6.79
C ASP A 102 -14.65 11.32 -6.37
N TRP A 103 -14.29 11.12 -5.11
CA TRP A 103 -12.96 11.40 -4.58
C TRP A 103 -12.30 10.12 -4.15
N ASP A 104 -11.03 9.97 -4.52
CA ASP A 104 -10.19 8.84 -4.14
C ASP A 104 -8.95 9.32 -3.41
N TRP A 105 -8.50 8.55 -2.43
CA TRP A 105 -7.28 8.80 -1.69
C TRP A 105 -6.72 7.50 -1.11
N HIS A 106 -5.53 7.60 -0.52
CA HIS A 106 -5.00 6.53 0.32
C HIS A 106 -4.40 7.12 1.60
N TYR A 107 -4.18 6.26 2.59
CA TYR A 107 -3.55 6.67 3.84
C TYR A 107 -2.08 6.29 3.84
N LEU A 108 -1.25 7.20 4.33
CA LEU A 108 0.15 6.93 4.64
C LEU A 108 0.45 7.56 6.00
N ASN A 109 0.83 6.75 6.98
CA ASN A 109 1.11 7.18 8.35
C ASN A 109 -0.05 7.98 8.98
N GLY A 110 -1.30 7.53 8.79
CA GLY A 110 -2.50 8.20 9.30
C GLY A 110 -2.86 9.52 8.60
N GLN A 111 -2.18 9.87 7.51
CA GLN A 111 -2.48 11.06 6.71
C GLN A 111 -3.10 10.69 5.37
N ILE A 112 -4.06 11.50 4.91
CA ILE A 112 -4.64 11.40 3.57
C ILE A 112 -3.60 11.84 2.54
N LYS A 113 -3.36 11.01 1.53
CA LYS A 113 -2.39 11.22 0.44
C LYS A 113 -3.04 10.96 -0.91
N ASN A 114 -2.51 11.65 -1.92
CA ASN A 114 -2.99 11.64 -3.32
C ASN A 114 -4.52 11.78 -3.41
N LEU A 115 -5.09 12.70 -2.62
CA LEU A 115 -6.51 13.04 -2.72
C LEU A 115 -6.77 13.70 -4.07
N TRP A 116 -7.57 13.05 -4.90
CA TRP A 116 -7.97 13.57 -6.21
C TRP A 116 -9.40 13.18 -6.55
N CYS A 117 -9.99 13.86 -7.53
CA CYS A 117 -11.37 13.61 -7.94
C CYS A 117 -11.47 13.02 -9.35
N LEU A 118 -12.46 12.14 -9.50
CA LEU A 118 -12.85 11.46 -10.71
C LEU A 118 -14.24 11.91 -11.14
N CYS A 119 -14.49 11.87 -12.44
CA CYS A 119 -15.79 12.13 -13.00
C CYS A 119 -16.76 10.99 -12.67
N PRO A 120 -17.93 11.25 -12.06
CA PRO A 120 -18.86 10.20 -11.68
C PRO A 120 -19.45 9.43 -12.87
N SER A 121 -19.56 10.08 -14.04
CA SER A 121 -20.13 9.45 -15.23
C SER A 121 -19.14 8.59 -16.04
N CYS A 122 -17.87 8.98 -16.13
CA CYS A 122 -16.90 8.33 -17.04
C CYS A 122 -15.60 7.88 -16.37
N LYS A 123 -15.48 8.11 -15.06
CA LYS A 123 -14.34 7.75 -14.20
C LYS A 123 -12.99 8.33 -14.64
N ASN A 124 -12.99 9.34 -15.52
CA ASN A 124 -11.78 10.07 -15.89
C ASN A 124 -11.37 11.01 -14.75
N GLU A 125 -10.06 11.17 -14.54
CA GLU A 125 -9.54 12.20 -13.65
C GLU A 125 -10.05 13.58 -14.08
N LEU A 126 -10.48 14.37 -13.10
CA LEU A 126 -10.92 15.75 -13.34
C LEU A 126 -9.70 16.66 -13.41
N VAL A 127 -9.74 17.60 -14.34
CA VAL A 127 -8.79 18.71 -14.41
C VAL A 127 -9.35 19.88 -13.60
N TYR A 128 -8.48 20.75 -13.09
CA TYR A 128 -8.91 21.90 -12.29
C TYR A 128 -8.63 23.21 -13.04
N SER A 129 -9.51 24.19 -12.86
CA SER A 129 -9.36 25.56 -13.33
C SER A 129 -9.57 26.51 -12.14
N GLU A 130 -8.60 27.38 -11.89
CA GLU A 130 -8.66 28.35 -10.79
C GLU A 130 -9.10 29.71 -11.32
N PHE A 131 -10.08 30.29 -10.65
CA PHE A 131 -10.49 31.67 -10.85
C PHE A 131 -10.03 32.50 -9.66
N VAL A 132 -9.20 33.51 -9.94
CA VAL A 132 -8.79 34.52 -8.97
C VAL A 132 -9.34 35.86 -9.43
N PRO A 133 -10.24 36.49 -8.64
CA PRO A 133 -10.75 37.83 -8.93
C PRO A 133 -9.61 38.82 -9.10
N ASN A 134 -9.73 39.68 -10.11
CA ASN A 134 -8.75 40.73 -10.36
C ASN A 134 -9.31 42.02 -9.78
N MET A 135 -8.62 42.59 -8.79
CA MET A 135 -9.05 43.82 -8.11
C MET A 135 -9.16 45.02 -9.07
N TYR A 136 -8.49 44.97 -10.23
CA TYR A 136 -8.51 46.03 -11.24
C TYR A 136 -9.53 45.80 -12.36
N ASP A 137 -10.25 44.66 -12.35
CA ASP A 137 -11.32 44.38 -13.31
C ASP A 137 -12.69 44.54 -12.63
N TYR A 138 -13.44 45.58 -13.01
CA TYR A 138 -14.77 45.85 -12.47
C TYR A 138 -15.77 44.71 -12.71
N ARG A 139 -15.52 43.82 -13.69
CA ARG A 139 -16.34 42.63 -13.94
C ARG A 139 -16.17 41.56 -12.86
N HIS A 140 -15.10 41.66 -12.08
CA HIS A 140 -14.79 40.74 -10.98
C HIS A 140 -15.23 41.28 -9.61
N ASP A 141 -15.91 42.43 -9.58
CA ASP A 141 -16.40 43.00 -8.33
C ASP A 141 -17.44 42.08 -7.67
N GLY A 142 -17.27 41.81 -6.37
CA GLY A 142 -18.09 40.86 -5.62
C GLY A 142 -17.88 39.38 -5.92
N LEU A 143 -16.96 39.00 -6.83
CA LEU A 143 -16.65 37.59 -7.08
C LEU A 143 -15.61 37.06 -6.07
N GLU A 144 -15.82 35.82 -5.61
CA GLU A 144 -14.87 35.13 -4.74
C GLU A 144 -13.94 34.20 -5.56
N PRO A 145 -12.71 33.95 -5.08
CA PRO A 145 -11.85 32.93 -5.66
C PRO A 145 -12.52 31.56 -5.61
N LYS A 146 -12.38 30.79 -6.69
CA LYS A 146 -12.92 29.43 -6.77
C LYS A 146 -12.05 28.53 -7.64
N THR A 147 -12.19 27.24 -7.42
CA THR A 147 -11.58 26.16 -8.20
C THR A 147 -12.67 25.27 -8.74
N ASP A 148 -12.76 25.19 -10.07
CA ASP A 148 -13.71 24.35 -10.79
C ASP A 148 -13.00 23.06 -11.25
N PHE A 149 -13.59 21.91 -10.95
CA PHE A 149 -13.12 20.60 -11.41
C PHE A 149 -13.97 20.14 -12.59
N LEU A 150 -13.34 20.02 -13.74
CA LEU A 150 -13.95 19.78 -15.04
C LEU A 150 -13.52 18.44 -15.61
N CYS A 151 -14.47 17.75 -16.24
CA CYS A 151 -14.19 16.53 -16.98
C CYS A 151 -14.02 16.86 -18.45
N GLU A 152 -12.80 16.73 -18.98
CA GLU A 152 -12.52 16.98 -20.40
C GLU A 152 -13.27 16.03 -21.34
N ARG A 153 -13.61 14.82 -20.87
CA ARG A 153 -14.34 13.83 -21.67
C ARG A 153 -15.85 14.10 -21.73
N CYS A 154 -16.44 14.59 -20.64
CA CYS A 154 -17.86 14.91 -20.58
C CYS A 154 -18.15 16.38 -20.92
N ASP A 155 -17.12 17.20 -21.02
CA ASP A 155 -17.20 18.65 -21.17
C ASP A 155 -18.17 19.29 -20.15
N THR A 156 -18.01 18.90 -18.88
CA THR A 156 -18.90 19.34 -17.80
C THR A 156 -18.11 19.55 -16.51
N THR A 157 -18.39 20.66 -15.82
CA THR A 157 -17.93 20.92 -14.46
C THR A 157 -18.67 20.02 -13.47
N ARG A 158 -17.93 19.23 -12.70
CA ARG A 158 -18.49 18.27 -11.73
C ARG A 158 -18.52 18.83 -10.32
N CYS A 159 -17.51 19.62 -9.96
CA CYS A 159 -17.35 20.18 -8.63
C CYS A 159 -16.84 21.62 -8.73
N SER A 160 -17.36 22.51 -7.90
CA SER A 160 -16.88 23.89 -7.77
C SER A 160 -16.69 24.18 -6.29
N LEU A 161 -15.46 24.49 -5.89
CA LEU A 161 -15.09 24.76 -4.51
C LEU A 161 -14.51 26.17 -4.40
N LYS A 162 -14.66 26.79 -3.23
CA LYS A 162 -14.08 28.10 -2.96
C LYS A 162 -12.54 28.02 -2.91
N GLY A 163 -11.89 29.16 -3.09
CA GLY A 163 -10.44 29.32 -2.94
C GLY A 163 -9.63 28.73 -4.09
N ASP A 164 -8.32 28.73 -3.90
CA ASP A 164 -7.37 28.04 -4.77
C ASP A 164 -7.47 26.52 -4.61
N LYS A 165 -6.73 25.77 -5.44
CA LYS A 165 -6.67 24.31 -5.41
C LYS A 165 -6.32 23.78 -4.02
N ARG A 166 -5.41 24.44 -3.31
CA ARG A 166 -4.99 24.00 -1.97
C ARG A 166 -6.14 24.11 -0.97
N TYR A 167 -6.86 25.23 -1.00
CA TYR A 167 -8.03 25.44 -0.17
C TYR A 167 -9.18 24.48 -0.54
N ALA A 168 -9.40 24.25 -1.84
CA ALA A 168 -10.39 23.31 -2.35
C ALA A 168 -10.11 21.88 -1.85
N LEU A 169 -8.89 21.36 -2.06
CA LEU A 169 -8.49 20.05 -1.55
C LEU A 169 -8.55 19.96 -0.02
N GLY A 170 -8.14 21.02 0.68
CA GLY A 170 -8.25 21.10 2.14
C GLY A 170 -9.70 21.11 2.64
N THR A 171 -10.65 21.59 1.84
CA THR A 171 -12.09 21.52 2.15
C THR A 171 -12.59 20.09 2.10
N VAL A 172 -12.21 19.34 1.06
CA VAL A 172 -12.55 17.91 0.96
C VAL A 172 -11.88 17.11 2.06
N GLU A 173 -10.60 17.36 2.35
CA GLU A 173 -9.88 16.67 3.42
C GLU A 173 -10.53 16.89 4.80
N ARG A 174 -11.00 18.12 5.08
CA ARG A 174 -11.74 18.42 6.31
C ARG A 174 -13.06 17.66 6.38
N GLU A 175 -13.75 17.51 5.26
CA GLU A 175 -15.02 16.78 5.20
C GLU A 175 -14.82 15.27 5.41
N ILE A 176 -13.80 14.68 4.79
CA ILE A 176 -13.39 13.29 5.05
C ILE A 176 -13.10 13.10 6.54
N ARG A 177 -12.30 13.98 7.15
CA ARG A 177 -12.01 13.93 8.60
C ARG A 177 -13.25 14.15 9.46
N ARG A 178 -14.20 14.99 9.03
CA ARG A 178 -15.49 15.19 9.71
C ARG A 178 -16.28 13.89 9.72
N LYS A 179 -16.45 13.25 8.55
CA LYS A 179 -17.13 11.96 8.40
C LYS A 179 -16.47 10.86 9.23
N ILE A 180 -15.14 10.79 9.27
CA ILE A 180 -14.39 9.86 10.13
C ILE A 180 -14.74 10.06 11.60
N ARG A 181 -14.75 11.32 12.08
CA ARG A 181 -15.09 11.64 13.48
C ARG A 181 -16.55 11.37 13.84
N SER A 182 -17.48 11.53 12.89
CA SER A 182 -18.91 11.31 13.11
C SER A 182 -19.38 9.89 12.78
N ASN A 183 -18.49 9.01 12.30
CA ASN A 183 -18.80 7.66 11.80
C ASN A 183 -19.76 7.62 10.58
N GLU A 184 -20.03 8.74 9.93
CA GLU A 184 -20.89 8.80 8.73
C GLU A 184 -20.27 8.08 7.51
N TRP A 185 -18.95 7.90 7.51
CA TRP A 185 -18.21 7.19 6.46
C TRP A 185 -18.67 5.72 6.29
N GLN A 186 -19.27 5.12 7.32
CA GLN A 186 -19.76 3.74 7.27
C GLN A 186 -20.95 3.55 6.32
N ASN A 187 -21.64 4.63 5.98
CA ASN A 187 -22.82 4.63 5.11
C ASN A 187 -22.53 5.21 3.71
N SER A 188 -21.26 5.47 3.40
CA SER A 188 -20.81 6.10 2.15
C SER A 188 -20.52 5.08 1.05
#